data_AF-A0A8D8P9V9-F1
#
_entry.id   AF-A0A8D8P9V9-F1
#
_cell.length_a   1.000
_cell.length_b   1.000
_cell.length_c   1.000
_cell.angle_alpha   90.00
_cell.angle_beta   90.00
_cell.angle_gamma   90.00
#
_symmetry.space_group_name_H-M   'P 1'
#
loop_
_entity.id
_entity.type
_entity.pdbx_description
1 polymer ?
#
loop_
_entity_poly.entity_id
_entity_poly.type
_entity_poly.pdbx_seq_one_letter_code
_entity_poly.pdbx_strand_id
1 'polypeptide(L)'
;GGTIKKYRWQHNLAAFFYHWIPAVLIDCLLYVLGYKPILCRVHRRIAKGFEVLEYYANNQWDFDNAAILYLRTKMNAEEKVKFKIDAAGVVINEYFENCIWGARRFILNESDDTLPAAKRHMKVMWFVNIVTTILFYGAILYYLGLWIYNRVFASVF
;
A
#
# COMPACT_ATOMS: atom_id res chain seq x y z
N GLY A 1 3.03 -0.11 -7.24
CA GLY A 1 2.42 -0.50 -5.94
C GLY A 1 3.43 -0.33 -4.82
N GLY A 2 2.98 -0.06 -3.59
CA GLY A 2 3.86 0.09 -2.44
C GLY A 2 4.42 -1.26 -1.97
N THR A 3 5.71 -1.30 -1.65
CA THR A 3 6.37 -2.46 -1.04
C THR A 3 7.16 -1.96 0.15
N ILE A 4 7.25 -2.76 1.22
CA ILE A 4 8.10 -2.43 2.38
C ILE A 4 9.55 -2.43 1.90
N LYS A 5 10.28 -1.36 2.21
CA LYS A 5 11.69 -1.20 1.84
C LYS A 5 12.56 -1.36 3.06
N LYS A 6 13.69 -2.05 2.91
CA LYS A 6 14.66 -2.26 3.98
C LYS A 6 15.35 -0.95 4.39
N TYR A 7 15.62 -0.07 3.42
CA TYR A 7 16.36 1.17 3.65
C TYR A 7 15.51 2.41 3.38
N ARG A 8 15.65 3.42 4.24
CA ARG A 8 14.88 4.67 4.17
C ARG A 8 15.09 5.44 2.87
N TRP A 9 16.31 5.41 2.31
CA TRP A 9 16.59 6.05 1.02
C TRP A 9 15.84 5.38 -0.14
N GLN A 10 15.67 4.06 -0.14
CA GLN A 10 14.90 3.34 -1.16
C GLN A 10 13.41 3.70 -1.09
N HIS A 11 12.89 3.82 0.13
CA HIS A 11 11.54 4.30 0.36
C HIS A 11 11.36 5.72 -0.19
N ASN A 12 12.26 6.64 0.15
CA ASN A 12 12.20 8.02 -0.30
C ASN A 12 12.29 8.15 -1.84
N LEU A 13 13.18 7.38 -2.47
CA LEU A 13 13.32 7.35 -3.92
C LEU A 13 12.04 6.86 -4.59
N ALA A 14 11.49 5.75 -4.11
CA ALA A 14 10.24 5.20 -4.62
C ALA A 14 9.07 6.17 -4.41
N ALA A 15 8.98 6.81 -3.23
CA ALA A 15 7.94 7.80 -2.95
C ALA A 15 8.07 9.03 -3.84
N PHE A 16 9.28 9.50 -4.10
CA PHE A 16 9.52 10.62 -5.01
C PHE A 16 9.02 10.31 -6.44
N PHE A 17 9.46 9.19 -7.01
CA PHE A 17 9.12 8.84 -8.40
C PHE A 17 7.68 8.35 -8.60
N TYR A 18 7.14 7.55 -7.69
CA TYR A 18 5.82 6.91 -7.88
C TYR A 18 4.67 7.66 -7.18
N HIS A 19 4.95 8.61 -6.29
CA HIS A 19 3.92 9.38 -5.61
C HIS A 19 4.02 10.87 -5.93
N TRP A 20 5.15 11.51 -5.66
CA TRP A 20 5.25 12.97 -5.77
C TRP A 20 5.29 13.48 -7.21
N ILE A 21 6.14 12.91 -8.08
CA ILE A 21 6.21 13.34 -9.49
C ILE A 21 4.85 13.20 -10.18
N PRO A 22 4.16 12.04 -10.15
CA PRO A 22 2.85 11.90 -10.77
C PRO A 22 1.80 12.84 -10.16
N ALA A 23 1.85 13.06 -8.85
CA ALA A 23 0.92 13.95 -8.18
C ALA A 23 1.06 15.40 -8.63
N VAL A 24 2.29 15.90 -8.74
CA VAL A 24 2.54 17.26 -9.23
C VAL A 24 2.10 17.38 -10.69
N LEU A 25 2.45 16.41 -11.55
CA LEU A 25 2.05 16.44 -12.96
C LEU A 25 0.53 16.46 -13.14
N ILE A 26 -0.20 15.61 -12.41
CA ILE A 26 -1.67 15.55 -12.47
C ILE A 26 -2.29 16.82 -11.87
N ASP A 27 -1.78 17.31 -10.74
CA ASP A 27 -2.29 18.54 -10.13
C ASP A 27 -2.05 19.78 -11.03
N CYS A 28 -0.91 19.85 -11.72
CA CYS A 28 -0.65 20.87 -12.74
C CYS A 28 -1.62 20.75 -13.92
N LEU A 29 -1.89 19.54 -14.41
CA LEU A 29 -2.87 19.32 -15.47
C LEU A 29 -4.28 19.76 -15.03
N LEU A 30 -4.71 19.36 -13.83
CA LEU A 30 -5.99 19.77 -13.26
C LEU A 30 -6.08 21.29 -13.18
N TYR A 31 -5.02 21.94 -12.68
CA TYR A 31 -4.96 23.40 -12.58
C TYR A 31 -5.10 24.09 -13.95
N VAL A 32 -4.37 23.63 -14.97
CA VAL A 32 -4.46 24.18 -16.34
C VAL A 32 -5.86 23.96 -16.95
N LEU A 33 -6.50 22.84 -16.62
CA LEU A 33 -7.86 22.53 -17.05
C LEU A 33 -8.96 23.23 -16.20
N GLY A 34 -8.57 24.09 -15.25
CA GLY A 34 -9.51 24.82 -14.38
C GLY A 34 -10.10 24.01 -13.22
N TYR A 35 -9.62 22.78 -13.01
CA TYR A 35 -9.99 21.94 -11.88
C TYR A 35 -9.11 22.20 -10.66
N LYS A 36 -9.66 21.92 -9.48
CA LYS A 36 -8.94 22.06 -8.22
C LYS A 36 -7.88 20.95 -8.05
N PRO A 37 -6.61 21.29 -7.82
CA PRO A 37 -5.56 20.33 -7.47
C PRO A 37 -5.85 19.60 -6.15
N ILE A 38 -5.66 18.28 -6.11
CA ILE A 38 -5.98 17.44 -4.94
C ILE A 38 -4.88 16.45 -4.57
N LEU A 39 -4.07 15.97 -5.52
CA LEU A 39 -3.27 14.77 -5.35
C LEU A 39 -2.08 15.00 -4.42
N CYS A 40 -1.41 16.14 -4.52
CA CYS A 40 -0.33 16.49 -3.59
C CYS A 40 -0.83 16.60 -2.14
N ARG A 41 -2.07 17.05 -1.94
CA ARG A 41 -2.68 17.14 -0.60
C ARG A 41 -2.96 15.76 -0.02
N VAL A 42 -3.47 14.85 -0.86
CA VAL A 42 -3.71 13.45 -0.48
C VAL A 42 -2.38 12.79 -0.09
N HIS A 43 -1.33 12.93 -0.91
CA HIS A 43 -0.02 12.35 -0.60
C HIS A 43 0.61 12.91 0.68
N ARG A 44 0.43 14.21 1.00
CA ARG A 44 0.85 14.76 2.30
C ARG A 44 0.17 14.07 3.48
N ARG A 45 -1.13 13.81 3.38
CA ARG A 45 -1.89 13.11 4.44
C ARG A 45 -1.41 11.66 4.60
N ILE A 46 -1.17 10.97 3.49
CA ILE A 46 -0.62 9.61 3.48
C ILE A 46 0.77 9.58 4.13
N ALA A 47 1.65 10.50 3.75
CA ALA A 47 3.01 10.59 4.30
C ALA A 47 3.01 10.80 5.82
N LYS A 48 2.15 11.69 6.32
CA LYS A 48 1.98 11.90 7.77
C LYS A 48 1.44 10.66 8.49
N GLY A 49 0.56 9.90 7.85
CA GLY A 49 0.10 8.61 8.38
C GLY A 49 1.23 7.60 8.50
N PHE A 50 2.10 7.52 7.49
CA PHE A 50 3.26 6.63 7.54
C PHE A 50 4.27 7.01 8.62
N GLU A 51 4.51 8.30 8.86
CA GLU A 51 5.41 8.76 9.94
C GLU A 51 5.00 8.20 11.32
N VAL A 52 3.69 8.15 11.60
CA VAL A 52 3.16 7.59 12.85
C VAL A 52 3.30 6.06 12.87
N LEU A 53 3.04 5.39 11.75
CA LEU A 53 3.06 3.92 11.67
C LEU A 53 4.48 3.35 11.58
N GLU A 54 5.46 4.14 11.13
CA GLU A 54 6.83 3.69 10.86
C GLU A 54 7.48 3.03 12.09
N TYR A 55 7.32 3.66 13.26
CA TYR A 55 7.88 3.15 14.51
C TYR A 55 7.28 1.79 14.90
N TYR A 56 5.97 1.61 14.72
CA TYR A 56 5.31 0.35 15.09
C TYR A 56 5.56 -0.75 14.07
N ALA A 57 5.64 -0.41 12.78
CA ALA A 57 5.77 -1.38 11.69
C ALA A 57 7.21 -1.89 11.49
N ASN A 58 8.22 -1.09 11.80
CA ASN A 58 9.63 -1.44 11.51
C ASN A 58 10.41 -1.99 12.72
N ASN A 59 9.87 -1.87 13.93
CA ASN A 59 10.51 -2.42 15.12
C ASN A 59 9.98 -3.82 15.43
N GLN A 60 10.87 -4.68 15.93
CA GLN A 60 10.46 -5.95 16.51
C GLN A 60 10.02 -5.71 17.95
N TRP A 61 8.90 -6.33 18.31
CA TRP A 61 8.31 -6.20 19.63
C TRP A 61 8.40 -7.56 20.31
N ASP A 62 9.29 -7.65 21.30
CA ASP A 62 9.37 -8.82 22.15
C ASP A 62 8.50 -8.60 23.39
N PHE A 63 7.53 -9.49 23.59
CA PHE A 63 6.60 -9.43 24.70
C PHE A 63 6.81 -10.66 25.57
N ASP A 64 7.40 -10.47 26.76
CA ASP A 64 7.50 -11.54 27.74
C ASP A 64 6.10 -11.92 28.23
N ASN A 65 5.73 -13.15 27.91
CA ASN A 65 4.45 -13.76 28.23
C ASN A 65 4.62 -15.01 29.11
N ALA A 66 5.79 -15.21 29.74
CA ALA A 66 6.06 -16.36 30.59
C ALA A 66 5.08 -16.50 31.77
N ALA A 67 4.76 -15.39 32.46
CA ALA A 67 3.81 -15.41 33.58
C ALA A 67 2.39 -15.81 33.15
N ILE A 68 1.97 -15.33 31.98
CA ILE A 68 0.66 -15.62 31.39
C ILE A 68 0.56 -17.10 31.00
N LEU A 69 1.61 -17.63 30.37
CA LEU A 69 1.71 -19.04 30.01
C LEU A 69 1.77 -19.94 31.26
N TYR A 70 2.47 -19.52 32.32
CA TYR A 70 2.47 -20.24 33.60
C TYR A 70 1.08 -20.26 34.24
N LEU A 71 0.40 -19.11 34.30
CA LEU A 71 -0.96 -19.00 34.83
C LEU A 71 -1.92 -19.96 34.09
N ARG A 72 -1.79 -20.07 32.77
CA ARG A 72 -2.57 -21.01 31.95
C ARG A 72 -2.46 -22.46 32.43
N THR A 73 -1.31 -22.88 32.94
CA THR A 73 -1.12 -24.25 33.46
C THR A 73 -1.90 -24.50 34.75
N LYS A 74 -2.15 -23.45 35.53
CA LYS A 74 -2.85 -23.53 36.82
C LYS A 74 -4.37 -23.44 36.69
N MET A 75 -4.87 -22.93 35.58
CA MET A 75 -6.31 -22.81 35.32
C MET A 75 -6.98 -24.17 35.13
N ASN A 76 -8.19 -24.30 35.66
CA ASN A 76 -9.05 -25.46 35.42
C ASN A 76 -9.68 -25.42 34.00
N ALA A 77 -10.38 -26.48 33.62
CA ALA A 77 -10.94 -26.60 32.26
C ALA A 77 -12.01 -25.53 31.96
N GLU A 78 -12.85 -25.16 32.92
CA GLU A 78 -13.90 -24.16 32.75
C GLU A 78 -13.31 -22.75 32.59
N GLU A 79 -12.38 -22.38 33.47
CA GLU A 79 -11.64 -21.12 33.39
C GLU A 79 -10.90 -21.00 32.06
N LYS A 80 -10.35 -22.12 31.56
CA LYS A 80 -9.62 -22.13 30.29
C LYS A 80 -10.49 -21.79 29.09
N VAL A 81 -11.77 -22.14 29.14
CA VAL A 81 -12.77 -21.83 28.11
C VAL A 81 -13.24 -20.39 28.26
N LYS A 82 -13.55 -19.96 29.49
CA LYS A 82 -14.08 -18.62 29.77
C LYS A 82 -13.06 -17.51 29.55
N PHE A 83 -11.81 -17.75 29.93
CA PHE A 83 -10.69 -16.82 29.75
C PHE A 83 -9.72 -17.39 28.72
N LYS A 84 -9.92 -17.00 27.47
CA LYS A 84 -9.09 -17.41 26.33
C LYS A 84 -7.80 -16.59 26.31
N ILE A 85 -6.80 -17.07 27.05
CA ILE A 85 -5.50 -16.42 27.21
C ILE A 85 -4.50 -16.87 26.13
N ASP A 86 -4.67 -18.08 25.61
CA ASP A 86 -3.84 -18.63 24.55
C ASP A 86 -4.45 -18.41 23.16
N ALA A 87 -3.60 -18.42 22.13
CA ALA A 87 -4.05 -18.44 20.73
C ALA A 87 -4.46 -19.85 20.27
N ALA A 88 -4.71 -20.79 21.19
CA ALA A 88 -4.97 -22.19 20.86
C ALA A 88 -6.32 -22.34 20.12
N GLY A 89 -6.24 -22.91 18.92
CA GLY A 89 -7.39 -23.09 18.02
C GLY A 89 -7.71 -21.89 17.14
N VAL A 90 -6.90 -20.82 17.15
CA VAL A 90 -7.06 -19.70 16.23
C VAL A 90 -6.49 -20.08 14.86
N VAL A 91 -7.35 -20.14 13.85
CA VAL A 91 -6.94 -20.21 12.45
C VAL A 91 -6.61 -18.79 11.98
N ILE A 92 -5.33 -18.50 11.81
CA ILE A 92 -4.82 -17.14 11.54
C ILE A 92 -5.54 -16.49 10.34
N ASN A 93 -5.78 -17.26 9.26
CA ASN A 93 -6.45 -16.74 8.06
C ASN A 93 -7.90 -16.30 8.34
N GLU A 94 -8.66 -17.10 9.08
CA GLU A 94 -10.05 -16.77 9.45
C GLU A 94 -10.11 -15.57 10.40
N TYR A 95 -9.17 -15.50 11.34
CA TYR A 95 -9.03 -14.35 12.23
C TYR A 95 -8.84 -13.05 11.44
N PHE A 96 -7.87 -13.03 10.51
CA PHE A 96 -7.63 -11.84 9.68
C PHE A 96 -8.78 -11.53 8.73
N GLU A 97 -9.44 -12.54 8.18
CA GLU A 97 -10.65 -12.34 7.36
C GLU A 97 -11.75 -11.62 8.17
N ASN A 98 -12.02 -12.09 9.39
CA ASN A 98 -12.98 -11.44 10.30
C ASN A 98 -12.56 -10.01 10.67
N CYS A 99 -11.27 -9.77 10.89
CA CYS A 99 -10.75 -8.41 11.11
C CYS A 99 -10.99 -7.50 9.89
N ILE A 100 -10.79 -8.01 8.68
CA ILE A 100 -11.03 -7.25 7.44
C ILE A 100 -12.52 -6.90 7.30
N TRP A 101 -13.42 -7.86 7.56
CA TRP A 101 -14.87 -7.62 7.58
C TRP A 101 -15.26 -6.55 8.62
N GLY A 102 -14.69 -6.64 9.83
CA GLY A 102 -14.93 -5.66 10.89
C GLY A 102 -14.43 -4.26 10.51
N ALA A 103 -13.20 -4.15 10.01
CA ALA A 103 -12.62 -2.88 9.58
C ALA A 103 -13.46 -2.22 8.48
N ARG A 104 -13.90 -3.00 7.50
CA ARG A 104 -14.76 -2.53 6.42
C ARG A 104 -16.08 -1.93 6.91
N ARG A 105 -16.81 -2.67 7.75
CA ARG A 105 -18.14 -2.27 8.23
C ARG A 105 -18.10 -1.13 9.26
N PHE A 106 -17.12 -1.16 10.17
CA PHE A 106 -17.11 -0.27 11.35
C PHE A 106 -16.09 0.87 11.29
N ILE A 107 -14.94 0.69 10.63
CA ILE A 107 -13.91 1.74 10.53
C ILE A 107 -14.10 2.54 9.25
N LEU A 108 -14.34 1.84 8.13
CA LEU A 108 -14.49 2.44 6.82
C LEU A 108 -15.94 2.79 6.47
N ASN A 109 -16.91 2.30 7.25
CA ASN A 109 -18.35 2.48 7.02
C ASN A 109 -18.80 2.03 5.60
N GLU A 110 -18.24 0.93 5.10
CA GLU A 110 -18.58 0.37 3.79
C GLU A 110 -19.55 -0.81 3.95
N SER A 111 -20.70 -0.76 3.25
CA SER A 111 -21.64 -1.90 3.22
C SER A 111 -21.13 -3.06 2.36
N ASP A 112 -21.62 -4.25 2.64
CA ASP A 112 -21.24 -5.47 1.91
C ASP A 112 -21.63 -5.39 0.42
N ASP A 113 -22.70 -4.66 0.08
CA ASP A 113 -23.15 -4.46 -1.30
C ASP A 113 -22.15 -3.72 -2.19
N THR A 114 -21.16 -3.03 -1.60
CA THR A 114 -20.13 -2.32 -2.37
C THR A 114 -18.99 -3.24 -2.85
N LEU A 115 -18.96 -4.53 -2.45
CA LEU A 115 -17.92 -5.50 -2.83
C LEU A 115 -17.79 -5.71 -4.35
N PRO A 116 -18.88 -5.90 -5.12
CA PRO A 116 -18.79 -6.04 -6.57
C PRO A 116 -18.17 -4.80 -7.23
N ALA A 117 -18.53 -3.60 -6.75
CA ALA A 117 -17.97 -2.35 -7.25
C ALA A 117 -16.46 -2.22 -6.93
N ALA A 118 -16.05 -2.59 -5.71
CA ALA A 118 -14.64 -2.61 -5.32
C ALA A 118 -13.83 -3.59 -6.17
N LYS A 119 -14.34 -4.81 -6.40
CA LYS A 119 -13.70 -5.82 -7.29
C LYS A 119 -13.58 -5.30 -8.73
N ARG A 120 -14.60 -4.60 -9.24
CA ARG A 120 -14.53 -3.95 -10.56
C ARG A 120 -13.47 -2.86 -10.59
N HIS A 121 -13.43 -2.00 -9.57
CA HIS A 121 -12.42 -0.95 -9.48
C HIS A 121 -10.99 -1.52 -9.47
N MET A 122 -10.76 -2.61 -8.73
CA MET A 122 -9.46 -3.30 -8.73
C MET A 122 -9.07 -3.81 -10.13
N LYS A 123 -10.01 -4.38 -10.89
CA LYS A 123 -9.75 -4.82 -12.28
C LYS A 123 -9.42 -3.65 -13.19
N VAL A 124 -10.13 -2.52 -13.05
CA VAL A 124 -9.85 -1.31 -13.84
C VAL A 124 -8.46 -0.77 -13.50
N MET A 125 -8.12 -0.65 -12.22
CA MET A 125 -6.79 -0.18 -11.79
C MET A 125 -5.67 -1.12 -12.25
N TRP A 126 -5.91 -2.44 -12.30
CA TRP A 126 -4.97 -3.41 -12.86
C TRP A 126 -4.73 -3.17 -14.36
N PHE A 127 -5.78 -2.96 -15.14
CA PHE A 127 -5.66 -2.64 -16.56
C PHE A 127 -4.95 -1.30 -16.79
N VAL A 128 -5.31 -0.26 -16.03
CA VAL A 128 -4.63 1.05 -16.06
C VAL A 128 -3.13 0.86 -15.78
N ASN A 129 -2.77 0.10 -14.75
CA ASN A 129 -1.37 -0.15 -14.44
C ASN A 129 -0.64 -0.82 -15.62
N ILE A 130 -1.24 -1.82 -16.27
CA ILE A 130 -0.65 -2.47 -17.44
C ILE A 130 -0.46 -1.48 -18.59
N VAL A 131 -1.51 -0.74 -18.96
CA VAL A 131 -1.45 0.23 -20.07
C VAL A 131 -0.43 1.32 -19.79
N THR A 132 -0.45 1.93 -18.61
CA THR A 132 0.51 2.96 -18.23
C THR A 132 1.95 2.42 -18.23
N THR A 133 2.15 1.18 -17.79
CA THR A 133 3.48 0.53 -17.80
C THR A 133 3.97 0.33 -19.23
N ILE A 134 3.13 -0.20 -20.12
CA ILE A 134 3.46 -0.39 -21.54
C ILE A 134 3.79 0.94 -22.20
N LEU A 135 2.95 1.97 -22.01
CA LEU A 135 3.16 3.29 -22.59
C LEU A 135 4.45 3.93 -22.08
N PHE A 136 4.74 3.80 -20.78
CA PHE A 136 5.95 4.36 -20.17
C PHE A 136 7.22 3.74 -20.74
N TYR A 137 7.32 2.40 -20.74
CA TYR A 137 8.49 1.72 -21.30
C TYR A 137 8.58 1.87 -22.82
N GLY A 138 7.44 1.88 -23.52
CA GLY A 138 7.39 2.16 -24.96
C GLY A 138 7.91 3.55 -25.30
N ALA A 139 7.54 4.57 -24.53
CA ALA A 139 8.04 5.93 -24.71
C ALA A 139 9.56 6.00 -24.46
N ILE A 140 10.06 5.36 -23.39
CA ILE A 140 11.50 5.29 -23.12
C ILE A 140 12.25 4.66 -24.30
N LEU A 141 11.79 3.52 -24.80
CA LEU A 141 12.42 2.83 -25.93
C LEU A 141 12.39 3.68 -27.21
N TYR A 142 11.28 4.36 -27.48
CA TYR A 142 11.16 5.25 -28.63
C TYR A 142 12.17 6.41 -28.57
N TYR A 143 12.23 7.14 -27.45
CA TYR A 143 13.15 8.27 -27.30
C TYR A 143 14.62 7.84 -27.27
N LEU A 144 14.93 6.69 -26.67
CA LEU A 144 16.29 6.11 -26.73
C LEU A 144 16.66 5.73 -28.16
N GLY A 145 15.76 5.08 -28.90
CA GLY A 145 15.97 4.74 -30.31
C GLY A 145 16.21 5.97 -31.18
N LEU A 146 15.41 7.02 -30.99
CA LEU A 146 15.59 8.30 -31.67
C LEU A 146 16.94 8.96 -31.32
N TRP A 147 17.32 8.93 -30.05
CA TRP A 147 18.60 9.48 -29.60
C TRP A 147 19.79 8.73 -30.22
N ILE A 148 19.74 7.40 -30.25
CA ILE A 148 20.77 6.56 -30.90
C ILE A 148 20.80 6.83 -32.40
N TYR A 149 19.64 6.85 -33.06
CA TYR A 149 19.52 7.15 -34.48
C TYR A 149 20.17 8.51 -34.82
N ASN A 150 19.83 9.56 -34.08
CA ASN A 150 20.41 10.87 -34.27
C ASN A 150 21.92 10.88 -34.04
N ARG A 151 22.45 10.13 -33.07
CA ARG A 151 23.91 10.05 -32.84
C ARG A 151 24.66 9.34 -33.94
N VAL A 152 24.11 8.24 -34.44
CA VAL A 152 24.77 7.41 -35.46
C VAL A 152 24.62 8.00 -36.85
N PHE A 153 23.45 8.53 -37.20
CA PHE A 153 23.13 8.92 -38.58
C PHE A 153 23.13 10.43 -38.81
N ALA A 154 22.87 11.28 -37.79
CA ALA A 154 22.95 12.73 -37.97
C ALA A 154 24.39 13.28 -37.90
N SER A 155 25.41 12.42 -37.81
CA SER A 155 26.83 12.76 -37.99
C SER A 155 27.39 12.30 -39.34
N VAL A 156 26.61 11.56 -40.12
CA VAL A 156 27.00 10.94 -41.40
C VAL A 156 26.30 11.61 -42.61
N PHE A 157 25.20 12.33 -42.37
CA PHE A 157 24.57 13.29 -43.29
C PHE A 157 24.58 14.68 -42.65
#